data_AF-G9XDQ5-F1
#
_entry.id   AF-G9XDQ5-F1
#
_cell.length_a   1.000
_cell.length_b   1.000
_cell.length_c   1.000
_cell.angle_alpha   90.00
_cell.angle_beta   90.00
_cell.angle_gamma   90.00
#
_symmetry.space_group_name_H-M   'P 1'
#
loop_
_entity.id
_entity.type
_entity.pdbx_description
1 polymer ?
#
loop_
_entity_poly.entity_id
_entity_poly.type
_entity_poly.pdbx_seq_one_letter_code
_entity_poly.pdbx_strand_id
1 'polypeptide(L)'
;MLNKNITILDEKRKTHSKASEEYISVKFEYPDLSKVFEIWVPVEYRRTGVSIKTNEELNEFLNKVYEDMNPNNYEEWLEVQEKFWKDEKPGAGVTKSFFDELKKGGWKCVECQLPSNPNWARRIQDLKEFGYTIATDTKKYCQHCGANKTHLMLLPIPRGLSLGTGYETWTPALRKRILSVLRNFDVYENRSNNHLLPDHKFSEIRWDENTKEDNPDTMSDEEIRTKFQLISNQRNQQKREVCRTCYQTKKRGVIFGIPFFYEGGLDWPEGVPEKGKDAEKGCIGCGWYDIEKWRKELVKVLDELKNEGEVF
;
A
#
# COMPACT_ATOMS: atom_id res chain seq x y z
N MET A 1 9.15 20.87 17.32
CA MET A 1 9.08 20.38 18.72
C MET A 1 7.77 19.65 18.93
N LEU A 2 7.75 18.59 19.73
CA LEU A 2 6.54 17.84 20.04
C LEU A 2 5.61 18.65 20.97
N ASN A 3 4.30 18.58 20.73
CA ASN A 3 3.29 19.20 21.59
C ASN A 3 3.41 18.62 23.01
N LYS A 4 3.40 19.48 24.03
CA LYS A 4 3.54 19.12 25.45
C LYS A 4 2.46 18.16 25.96
N ASN A 5 1.32 18.08 25.26
CA ASN A 5 0.21 17.21 25.60
C ASN A 5 0.30 15.83 24.93
N ILE A 6 1.41 15.55 24.22
CA ILE A 6 1.71 14.25 23.62
C ILE A 6 2.82 13.60 24.42
N THR A 7 2.58 12.37 24.90
CA THR A 7 3.61 11.53 25.52
C THR A 7 3.83 10.28 24.67
N ILE A 8 5.07 10.04 24.25
CA ILE A 8 5.45 8.76 23.63
C ILE A 8 5.59 7.73 24.75
N LEU A 9 4.77 6.68 24.71
CA LEU A 9 4.70 5.66 25.77
C LEU A 9 5.73 4.55 25.59
N ASP A 10 6.13 4.30 24.34
CA ASP A 10 7.17 3.32 23.99
C ASP A 10 7.95 3.84 22.79
N GLU A 11 9.24 4.11 22.99
CA GLU A 11 10.15 4.53 21.92
C GLU A 11 10.37 3.42 20.89
N LYS A 12 10.18 2.15 21.28
CA LYS A 12 10.29 1.03 20.36
C LYS A 12 9.02 0.91 19.51
N ARG A 13 9.22 1.02 18.19
CA ARG A 13 8.15 0.78 17.22
C ARG A 13 7.57 -0.62 17.34
N LYS A 14 6.24 -0.70 17.38
CA LYS A 14 5.49 -1.96 17.29
C LYS A 14 5.43 -2.37 15.84
N THR A 15 5.79 -3.63 15.54
CA THR A 15 5.89 -4.10 14.16
C THR A 15 4.80 -5.09 13.80
N HIS A 16 4.22 -4.93 12.61
CA HIS A 16 3.36 -5.91 11.97
C HIS A 16 4.02 -6.38 10.67
N SER A 17 4.95 -7.32 10.78
CA SER A 17 5.77 -7.81 9.67
C SER A 17 4.98 -8.26 8.44
N LYS A 18 3.89 -9.02 8.64
CA LYS A 18 3.03 -9.51 7.55
C LYS A 18 2.42 -8.36 6.72
N ALA A 19 2.02 -7.27 7.37
CA ALA A 19 1.45 -6.10 6.71
C ALA A 19 2.50 -5.07 6.30
N SER A 20 3.76 -5.23 6.76
CA SER A 20 4.83 -4.24 6.62
C SER A 20 4.42 -2.88 7.18
N GLU A 21 3.85 -2.90 8.39
CA GLU A 21 3.40 -1.72 9.12
C GLU A 21 4.18 -1.58 10.44
N GLU A 22 4.48 -0.35 10.83
CA GLU A 22 5.07 0.01 12.12
C GLU A 22 4.22 1.08 12.80
N TYR A 23 4.16 1.02 14.13
CA TYR A 23 3.39 1.96 14.94
C TYR A 23 4.22 2.47 16.11
N ILE A 24 3.92 3.69 16.54
CA ILE A 24 4.40 4.23 17.81
C ILE A 24 3.25 4.34 18.81
N SER A 25 3.49 3.99 20.06
CA SER A 25 2.49 4.09 21.12
C SER A 25 2.56 5.47 21.75
N VAL A 26 1.44 6.19 21.77
CA VAL A 26 1.37 7.56 22.29
C VAL A 26 0.14 7.74 23.18
N LYS A 27 0.24 8.71 24.09
CA LYS A 27 -0.84 9.24 24.89
C LYS A 27 -1.09 10.68 24.47
N PHE A 28 -2.33 10.97 24.07
CA PHE A 28 -2.81 12.32 23.79
C PHE A 28 -3.69 12.79 24.93
N GLU A 29 -3.39 13.97 25.46
CA GLU A 29 -4.18 14.60 26.52
C GLU A 29 -4.83 15.87 25.98
N TYR A 30 -6.15 16.00 26.15
CA TYR A 30 -6.89 17.24 25.84
C TYR A 30 -7.44 17.79 27.16
N PRO A 31 -6.65 18.58 27.92
CA PRO A 31 -7.02 19.00 29.28
C PRO A 31 -8.36 19.75 29.32
N ASP A 32 -8.58 20.65 28.36
CA ASP A 32 -9.79 21.48 28.28
C ASP A 32 -11.07 20.64 28.08
N LEU A 33 -10.93 19.41 27.59
CA LEU A 33 -12.02 18.47 27.36
C LEU A 33 -12.03 17.32 28.37
N SER A 34 -11.05 17.27 29.28
CA SER A 34 -10.83 16.15 30.21
C SER A 34 -10.81 14.79 29.49
N LYS A 35 -10.19 14.74 28.30
CA LYS A 35 -10.05 13.52 27.49
C LYS A 35 -8.60 13.07 27.39
N VAL A 36 -8.43 11.75 27.44
CA VAL A 36 -7.13 11.09 27.28
C VAL A 36 -7.30 9.92 26.32
N PHE A 37 -6.41 9.79 25.35
CA PHE A 37 -6.38 8.65 24.43
C PHE A 37 -5.01 8.00 24.43
N GLU A 38 -4.96 6.70 24.69
CA GLU A 38 -3.78 5.86 24.49
C GLU A 38 -3.94 5.10 23.18
N ILE A 39 -3.16 5.49 22.17
CA ILE A 39 -3.32 5.03 20.80
C ILE A 39 -1.99 4.56 20.21
N TRP A 40 -2.11 3.76 19.16
CA TRP A 40 -1.01 3.43 18.27
C TRP A 40 -1.17 4.26 17.01
N VAL A 41 -0.16 5.05 16.69
CA VAL A 41 -0.11 5.87 15.48
C VAL A 41 0.78 5.17 14.46
N PRO A 42 0.29 4.87 13.23
CA PRO A 42 1.13 4.28 12.18
C PRO A 42 2.24 5.24 11.75
N VAL A 43 3.48 4.76 11.73
CA VAL A 43 4.70 5.52 11.36
C VAL A 43 5.46 4.91 10.17
N GLU A 44 5.19 3.64 9.85
CA GLU A 44 5.47 3.05 8.54
C GLU A 44 4.19 2.36 8.09
N TYR A 45 3.65 2.77 6.95
CA TYR A 45 2.35 2.29 6.51
C TYR A 45 2.19 2.41 4.99
N ARG A 46 2.55 1.32 4.29
CA ARG A 46 2.55 1.26 2.82
C ARG A 46 1.26 1.76 2.16
N ARG A 47 0.09 1.36 2.65
CA ARG A 47 -1.20 1.61 1.97
C ARG A 47 -1.61 3.08 2.01
N THR A 48 -1.20 3.80 3.05
CA THR A 48 -1.40 5.25 3.14
C THR A 48 -0.13 6.02 2.76
N GLY A 49 0.99 5.34 2.48
CA GLY A 49 2.24 5.96 2.08
C GLY A 49 3.06 6.57 3.22
N VAL A 50 2.73 6.32 4.50
CA VAL A 50 3.49 6.85 5.65
C VAL A 50 4.84 6.15 5.73
N SER A 51 5.92 6.91 5.85
CA SER A 51 7.28 6.41 6.06
C SER A 51 8.09 7.45 6.84
N ILE A 52 7.95 7.45 8.15
CA ILE A 52 8.62 8.40 9.06
C ILE A 52 9.95 7.82 9.49
N LYS A 53 11.03 8.57 9.30
CA LYS A 53 12.40 8.12 9.56
C LYS A 53 13.09 8.93 10.64
N THR A 54 12.83 10.24 10.70
CA THR A 54 13.50 11.14 11.65
C THR A 54 12.60 11.48 12.83
N ASN A 55 13.22 11.96 13.91
CA ASN A 55 12.48 12.42 15.10
C ASN A 55 11.75 13.74 14.82
N GLU A 56 12.30 14.58 13.94
CA GLU A 56 11.66 15.82 13.49
C GLU A 56 10.36 15.51 12.73
N GLU A 57 10.41 14.64 11.72
CA GLU A 57 9.23 14.17 10.96
C GLU A 57 8.19 13.55 11.89
N LEU A 58 8.63 12.74 12.85
CA LEU A 58 7.76 12.10 13.83
C LEU A 58 7.03 13.14 14.67
N ASN A 59 7.73 14.15 15.17
CA ASN A 59 7.14 15.19 16.00
C ASN A 59 6.11 16.02 15.23
N GLU A 60 6.43 16.41 13.99
CA GLU A 60 5.50 17.14 13.12
C GLU A 60 4.25 16.30 12.81
N PHE A 61 4.44 15.03 12.48
CA PHE A 61 3.34 14.12 12.20
C PHE A 61 2.45 13.90 13.43
N LEU A 62 3.03 13.63 14.60
CA LEU A 62 2.27 13.43 15.83
C LEU A 62 1.50 14.69 16.24
N ASN A 63 2.08 15.88 16.06
CA ASN A 63 1.38 17.14 16.29
C ASN A 63 0.16 17.28 15.38
N LYS A 64 0.30 16.95 14.09
CA LYS A 64 -0.82 16.98 13.14
C LYS A 64 -1.91 16.00 13.54
N VAL A 65 -1.56 14.74 13.83
CA VAL A 65 -2.51 13.71 14.25
C VAL A 65 -3.21 14.12 15.56
N TYR A 66 -2.50 14.76 16.49
CA TYR A 66 -3.08 15.30 17.71
C TYR A 66 -4.11 16.41 17.43
N GLU A 67 -3.84 17.34 16.52
CA GLU A 67 -4.83 18.37 16.15
C GLU A 67 -6.06 17.74 15.47
N ASP A 68 -5.86 16.82 14.53
CA ASP A 68 -6.96 16.16 13.82
C ASP A 68 -7.83 15.29 14.75
N MET A 69 -7.22 14.63 15.73
CA MET A 69 -7.92 13.80 16.73
C MET A 69 -8.57 14.60 17.85
N ASN A 70 -8.49 15.94 17.84
CA ASN A 70 -9.16 16.76 18.83
C ASN A 70 -10.66 16.43 18.85
N PRO A 71 -11.25 16.03 20.01
CA PRO A 71 -12.64 15.61 20.08
C PRO A 71 -13.65 16.61 19.52
N ASN A 72 -13.33 17.90 19.52
CA ASN A 72 -14.19 18.94 18.93
C ASN A 72 -14.35 18.78 17.40
N ASN A 73 -13.40 18.12 16.72
CA ASN A 73 -13.42 17.91 15.27
C ASN A 73 -14.20 16.64 14.87
N TYR A 74 -14.62 15.81 15.84
CA TYR A 74 -15.16 14.48 15.55
C TYR A 74 -16.49 14.51 14.78
N GLU A 75 -17.39 15.44 15.13
CA GLU A 75 -18.69 15.58 14.46
C GLU A 75 -18.51 15.96 12.98
N GLU A 76 -17.69 16.97 12.70
CA GLU A 76 -17.36 17.38 11.33
C GLU A 76 -16.69 16.25 10.54
N TRP A 77 -15.72 15.55 11.16
CA TRP A 77 -15.09 14.39 10.55
C TRP A 77 -16.11 13.32 10.18
N LEU A 78 -17.08 13.03 11.08
CA LEU A 78 -18.10 12.02 10.89
C LEU A 78 -19.04 12.37 9.74
N GLU A 79 -19.48 13.63 9.63
CA GLU A 79 -20.32 14.10 8.52
C GLU A 79 -19.64 13.86 7.16
N VAL A 80 -18.34 14.16 7.05
CA VAL A 80 -17.54 13.88 5.85
C VAL A 80 -17.47 12.37 5.56
N GLN A 81 -17.43 11.52 6.59
CA GLN A 81 -17.42 10.07 6.40
C GLN A 81 -18.77 9.54 5.92
N GLU A 82 -19.88 10.01 6.50
CA GLU A 82 -21.22 9.58 6.10
C GLU A 82 -21.54 9.99 4.66
N LYS A 83 -21.11 11.19 4.24
CA LYS A 83 -21.20 11.62 2.84
C LYS A 83 -20.46 10.69 1.89
N PHE A 84 -19.23 10.30 2.22
CA PHE A 84 -18.45 9.35 1.41
C PHE A 84 -19.11 7.99 1.27
N TRP A 85 -19.62 7.43 2.37
CA TRP A 85 -20.30 6.14 2.33
C TRP A 85 -21.58 6.19 1.48
N LYS A 86 -22.29 7.32 1.52
CA LYS A 86 -23.49 7.55 0.73
C LYS A 86 -23.19 7.76 -0.76
N ASP A 87 -22.25 8.65 -1.07
CA ASP A 87 -22.06 9.19 -2.41
C ASP A 87 -21.02 8.39 -3.21
N GLU A 88 -19.93 7.95 -2.57
CA GLU A 88 -18.79 7.30 -3.25
C GLU A 88 -18.75 5.78 -3.08
N LYS A 89 -19.23 5.26 -1.94
CA LYS A 89 -19.21 3.82 -1.62
C LYS A 89 -20.58 3.20 -1.27
N PRO A 90 -21.69 3.52 -1.99
CA PRO A 90 -23.02 3.02 -1.62
C PRO A 90 -23.15 1.50 -1.66
N GLY A 91 -22.37 0.80 -2.50
CA GLY A 91 -22.39 -0.66 -2.64
C GLY A 91 -21.54 -1.43 -1.63
N ALA A 92 -20.81 -0.76 -0.73
CA ALA A 92 -19.81 -1.38 0.14
C ALA A 92 -20.34 -1.70 1.55
N GLY A 93 -21.60 -2.12 1.67
CA GLY A 93 -22.30 -2.29 2.96
C GLY A 93 -21.59 -3.20 3.96
N VAL A 94 -20.98 -4.31 3.51
CA VAL A 94 -20.22 -5.20 4.40
C VAL A 94 -18.95 -4.52 4.93
N THR A 95 -18.27 -3.69 4.13
CA THR A 95 -17.11 -2.93 4.63
C THR A 95 -17.57 -1.81 5.57
N LYS A 96 -18.70 -1.16 5.26
CA LYS A 96 -19.27 -0.11 6.10
C LYS A 96 -19.60 -0.62 7.49
N SER A 97 -20.13 -1.84 7.65
CA SER A 97 -20.42 -2.38 8.99
C SER A 97 -19.18 -2.52 9.88
N PHE A 98 -18.00 -2.77 9.30
CA PHE A 98 -16.73 -2.73 10.04
C PHE A 98 -16.36 -1.30 10.44
N PHE A 99 -16.52 -0.33 9.54
CA PHE A 99 -16.33 1.08 9.85
C PHE A 99 -17.26 1.56 10.98
N ASP A 100 -18.53 1.17 10.93
CA ASP A 100 -19.53 1.56 11.92
C ASP A 100 -19.21 1.05 13.34
N GLU A 101 -18.56 -0.12 13.47
CA GLU A 101 -18.05 -0.59 14.76
C GLU A 101 -16.75 0.11 15.18
N LEU A 102 -15.84 0.34 14.24
CA LEU A 102 -14.55 0.97 14.51
C LEU A 102 -14.67 2.46 14.87
N LYS A 103 -15.60 3.21 14.25
CA LYS A 103 -15.81 4.63 14.53
C LYS A 103 -16.26 4.91 15.96
N LYS A 104 -16.81 3.91 16.66
CA LYS A 104 -17.13 3.97 18.10
C LYS A 104 -15.89 4.13 18.99
N GLY A 105 -14.68 4.06 18.42
CA GLY A 105 -13.43 4.35 19.08
C GLY A 105 -12.86 3.20 19.92
N GLY A 106 -11.59 3.35 20.29
CA GLY A 106 -10.82 2.38 21.05
C GLY A 106 -10.46 1.11 20.28
N TRP A 107 -9.79 0.18 20.97
CA TRP A 107 -9.44 -1.12 20.42
C TRP A 107 -10.66 -2.02 20.31
N LYS A 108 -10.90 -2.56 19.11
CA LYS A 108 -11.96 -3.55 18.83
C LYS A 108 -11.34 -4.90 18.51
N CYS A 109 -11.71 -5.92 19.28
CA CYS A 109 -11.36 -7.30 19.00
C CYS A 109 -12.05 -7.77 17.72
N VAL A 110 -11.28 -8.28 16.77
CA VAL A 110 -11.81 -8.79 15.50
C VAL A 110 -12.80 -9.94 15.71
N GLU A 111 -12.59 -10.76 16.74
CA GLU A 111 -13.40 -11.96 16.99
C GLU A 111 -14.79 -11.65 17.58
N CYS A 112 -14.86 -10.74 18.55
CA CYS A 112 -16.07 -10.56 19.37
C CYS A 112 -16.69 -9.16 19.32
N GLN A 113 -16.02 -8.16 18.74
CA GLN A 113 -16.51 -6.78 18.69
C GLN A 113 -16.70 -6.24 17.26
N LEU A 114 -16.23 -6.97 16.24
CA LEU A 114 -16.46 -6.63 14.83
C LEU A 114 -17.46 -7.60 14.21
N PRO A 115 -18.08 -7.25 13.07
CA PRO A 115 -18.98 -8.15 12.38
C PRO A 115 -18.32 -9.50 12.06
N SER A 116 -19.01 -10.59 12.36
CA SER A 116 -18.52 -11.94 12.06
C SER A 116 -18.36 -12.11 10.54
N ASN A 117 -17.11 -12.21 10.08
CA ASN A 117 -16.79 -12.36 8.68
C ASN A 117 -15.48 -13.16 8.51
N PRO A 118 -15.50 -14.30 7.81
CA PRO A 118 -14.29 -15.10 7.60
C PRO A 118 -13.22 -14.35 6.78
N ASN A 119 -13.62 -13.31 6.05
CA ASN A 119 -12.76 -12.45 5.24
C ASN A 119 -12.68 -11.01 5.80
N TRP A 120 -12.68 -10.86 7.13
CA TRP A 120 -12.53 -9.56 7.80
C TRP A 120 -11.25 -8.83 7.35
N ALA A 121 -10.16 -9.56 7.11
CA ALA A 121 -8.88 -8.97 6.71
C ALA A 121 -9.01 -8.16 5.41
N ARG A 122 -9.82 -8.64 4.45
CA ARG A 122 -10.10 -7.88 3.21
C ARG A 122 -10.95 -6.64 3.49
N ARG A 123 -11.91 -6.70 4.41
CA ARG A 123 -12.76 -5.54 4.79
C ARG A 123 -11.91 -4.44 5.42
N ILE A 124 -10.99 -4.82 6.30
CA ILE A 124 -10.03 -3.88 6.88
C ILE A 124 -9.12 -3.32 5.81
N GLN A 125 -8.61 -4.16 4.91
CA GLN A 125 -7.83 -3.69 3.77
C GLN A 125 -8.62 -2.69 2.90
N ASP A 126 -9.91 -2.90 2.65
CA ASP A 126 -10.75 -1.94 1.91
C ASP A 126 -10.81 -0.59 2.64
N LEU A 127 -11.00 -0.59 3.97
CA LEU A 127 -11.00 0.65 4.75
C LEU A 127 -9.66 1.39 4.63
N LYS A 128 -8.56 0.65 4.71
CA LYS A 128 -7.21 1.21 4.53
C LYS A 128 -7.02 1.78 3.12
N GLU A 129 -7.53 1.10 2.09
CA GLU A 129 -7.55 1.55 0.70
C GLU A 129 -8.46 2.77 0.48
N PHE A 130 -9.51 2.94 1.28
CA PHE A 130 -10.36 4.13 1.30
C PHE A 130 -9.70 5.32 2.01
N GLY A 131 -8.48 5.15 2.53
CA GLY A 131 -7.69 6.20 3.17
C GLY A 131 -7.88 6.29 4.69
N TYR A 132 -8.55 5.31 5.31
CA TYR A 132 -8.68 5.28 6.78
C TYR A 132 -7.38 4.84 7.46
N THR A 133 -7.03 5.53 8.53
CA THR A 133 -5.89 5.21 9.38
C THR A 133 -6.30 4.22 10.47
N ILE A 134 -5.82 2.97 10.35
CA ILE A 134 -6.17 1.88 11.27
C ILE A 134 -4.89 1.24 11.82
N ALA A 135 -4.75 1.28 13.15
CA ALA A 135 -3.71 0.55 13.86
C ALA A 135 -4.13 -0.90 14.12
N THR A 136 -3.16 -1.82 14.11
CA THR A 136 -3.39 -3.26 14.30
C THR A 136 -2.45 -3.82 15.36
N ASP A 137 -3.02 -4.42 16.41
CA ASP A 137 -2.28 -5.22 17.38
C ASP A 137 -2.70 -6.68 17.26
N THR A 138 -1.79 -7.53 16.80
CA THR A 138 -2.06 -8.96 16.57
C THR A 138 -1.96 -9.81 17.84
N LYS A 139 -1.52 -9.24 18.97
CA LYS A 139 -1.24 -9.97 20.21
C LYS A 139 -1.91 -9.37 21.45
N LYS A 140 -2.87 -8.45 21.27
CA LYS A 140 -3.58 -7.82 22.39
C LYS A 140 -4.50 -8.81 23.10
N TYR A 141 -4.44 -8.85 24.43
CA TYR A 141 -5.32 -9.67 25.24
C TYR A 141 -6.76 -9.15 25.20
N CYS A 142 -7.71 -10.00 24.82
CA CYS A 142 -9.14 -9.70 24.86
C CYS A 142 -9.76 -10.26 26.14
N GLN A 143 -10.34 -9.39 26.97
CA GLN A 143 -11.03 -9.81 28.20
C GLN A 143 -12.28 -10.66 27.92
N HIS A 144 -13.01 -10.39 26.83
CA HIS A 144 -14.20 -11.14 26.46
C HIS A 144 -13.88 -12.54 25.92
N CYS A 145 -12.77 -12.70 25.19
CA CYS A 145 -12.37 -13.99 24.63
C CYS A 145 -11.45 -14.79 25.57
N GLY A 146 -10.90 -14.18 26.62
CA GLY A 146 -9.93 -14.81 27.51
C GLY A 146 -8.61 -15.20 26.83
N ALA A 147 -8.25 -14.55 25.72
CA ALA A 147 -7.07 -14.91 24.92
C ALA A 147 -6.50 -13.71 24.15
N ASN A 148 -5.25 -13.83 23.70
CA ASN A 148 -4.66 -12.87 22.77
C ASN A 148 -5.33 -12.98 21.41
N LYS A 149 -5.82 -11.85 20.90
CA LYS A 149 -6.57 -11.73 19.65
C LYS A 149 -6.08 -10.52 18.87
N THR A 150 -6.31 -10.53 17.56
CA THR A 150 -6.13 -9.32 16.75
C THR A 150 -7.14 -8.26 17.17
N HIS A 151 -6.64 -7.06 17.44
CA HIS A 151 -7.44 -5.88 17.68
C HIS A 151 -7.10 -4.78 16.68
N LEU A 152 -8.11 -3.99 16.35
CA LEU A 152 -8.03 -2.90 15.41
C LEU A 152 -8.52 -1.63 16.08
N MET A 153 -7.95 -0.50 15.69
CA MET A 153 -8.33 0.81 16.19
C MET A 153 -8.30 1.81 15.03
N LEU A 154 -9.43 2.45 14.78
CA LEU A 154 -9.53 3.53 13.80
C LEU A 154 -9.16 4.85 14.48
N LEU A 155 -8.31 5.62 13.81
CA LEU A 155 -8.01 6.99 14.22
C LEU A 155 -8.94 7.93 13.43
N PRO A 156 -9.79 8.72 14.09
CA PRO A 156 -10.74 9.62 13.43
C PRO A 156 -10.02 10.89 12.92
N ILE A 157 -9.15 10.71 11.94
CA ILE A 157 -8.44 11.78 11.24
C ILE A 157 -8.88 11.80 9.77
N PRO A 158 -8.76 12.93 9.06
CA PRO A 158 -9.12 13.00 7.65
C PRO A 158 -8.53 11.84 6.81
N ARG A 159 -9.35 11.28 5.91
CA ARG A 159 -8.90 10.17 5.05
C ARG A 159 -7.76 10.67 4.16
N GLY A 160 -6.69 9.89 4.03
CA GLY A 160 -5.53 10.30 3.25
C GLY A 160 -4.67 11.39 3.93
N LEU A 161 -4.74 11.54 5.25
CA LEU A 161 -3.89 12.46 6.03
C LEU A 161 -2.37 12.26 5.81
N SER A 162 -2.02 11.09 5.33
CA SER A 162 -0.70 10.70 4.85
C SER A 162 -0.58 11.09 3.38
N LEU A 163 0.41 11.92 3.04
CA LEU A 163 0.80 12.33 1.69
C LEU A 163 0.43 11.30 0.60
N GLY A 164 -0.74 11.49 -0.01
CA GLY A 164 -1.33 10.64 -1.03
C GLY A 164 -1.65 9.23 -0.53
N THR A 165 -2.95 8.84 -0.61
CA THR A 165 -3.33 7.42 -0.72
C THR A 165 -2.35 6.78 -1.69
N GLY A 166 -1.46 5.90 -1.22
CA GLY A 166 -0.33 5.39 -2.01
C GLY A 166 -0.74 4.55 -3.23
N TYR A 167 -2.02 4.50 -3.54
CA TYR A 167 -2.55 4.08 -4.83
C TYR A 167 -2.88 5.31 -5.65
N GLU A 168 -2.18 5.49 -6.75
CA GLU A 168 -2.65 6.35 -7.82
C GLU A 168 -4.02 5.85 -8.28
N THR A 169 -5.05 6.65 -8.01
CA THR A 169 -6.39 6.43 -8.54
C THR A 169 -6.44 7.03 -9.93
N TRP A 170 -6.39 6.20 -10.97
CA TRP A 170 -6.62 6.67 -12.34
C TRP A 170 -8.09 7.04 -12.52
N THR A 171 -8.35 8.04 -13.36
CA THR A 171 -9.72 8.31 -13.80
C THR A 171 -10.28 7.08 -14.57
N PRO A 172 -11.61 6.88 -14.61
CA PRO A 172 -12.20 5.86 -15.46
C PRO A 172 -11.84 6.03 -16.95
N ALA A 173 -11.62 7.27 -17.40
CA ALA A 173 -11.22 7.60 -18.76
C ALA A 173 -9.80 7.11 -19.07
N LEU A 174 -8.82 7.46 -18.21
CA LEU A 174 -7.45 6.99 -18.34
C LEU A 174 -7.38 5.47 -18.26
N ARG A 175 -8.09 4.84 -17.33
CA ARG A 175 -8.15 3.38 -17.23
C ARG A 175 -8.59 2.73 -18.54
N LYS A 176 -9.67 3.23 -19.15
CA LYS A 176 -10.17 2.74 -20.45
C LYS A 176 -9.13 2.95 -21.55
N ARG A 177 -8.44 4.09 -21.54
CA ARG A 177 -7.38 4.41 -22.51
C ARG A 177 -6.18 3.48 -22.37
N ILE A 178 -5.70 3.20 -21.16
CA ILE A 178 -4.59 2.25 -20.93
C ILE A 178 -4.95 0.86 -21.47
N LEU A 179 -6.15 0.35 -21.16
CA LEU A 179 -6.63 -0.94 -21.68
C LEU A 179 -6.64 -0.99 -23.21
N SER A 180 -7.04 0.12 -23.86
CA SER A 180 -7.06 0.25 -25.32
C SER A 180 -5.65 0.30 -25.92
N VAL A 181 -4.78 1.14 -25.39
CA VAL A 181 -3.39 1.33 -25.86
C VAL A 181 -2.59 0.04 -25.75
N LEU A 182 -2.79 -0.70 -24.66
CA LEU A 182 -2.17 -2.00 -24.38
C LEU A 182 -2.99 -3.20 -24.90
N ARG A 183 -4.03 -2.93 -25.69
CA ARG A 183 -4.83 -3.91 -26.46
C ARG A 183 -5.37 -5.09 -25.65
N ASN A 184 -5.69 -4.87 -24.38
CA ASN A 184 -6.14 -5.93 -23.46
C ASN A 184 -5.23 -7.18 -23.49
N PHE A 185 -3.92 -7.00 -23.65
CA PHE A 185 -2.97 -8.09 -23.73
C PHE A 185 -2.38 -8.42 -22.37
N ASP A 186 -2.65 -9.62 -21.85
CA ASP A 186 -2.08 -10.12 -20.60
C ASP A 186 -0.61 -10.45 -20.81
N VAL A 187 0.28 -9.61 -20.27
CA VAL A 187 1.73 -9.78 -20.45
C VAL A 187 2.26 -11.02 -19.72
N TYR A 188 1.57 -11.49 -18.68
CA TYR A 188 1.96 -12.67 -17.91
C TYR A 188 1.53 -13.96 -18.60
N GLU A 189 0.26 -14.03 -19.02
CA GLU A 189 -0.30 -15.22 -19.70
C GLU A 189 -0.05 -15.21 -21.22
N ASN A 190 0.52 -14.13 -21.75
CA ASN A 190 0.86 -13.92 -23.17
C ASN A 190 -0.35 -14.12 -24.12
N ARG A 191 -1.51 -13.56 -23.76
CA ARG A 191 -2.76 -13.67 -24.54
C ARG A 191 -3.68 -12.48 -24.31
N SER A 192 -4.63 -12.25 -25.21
CA SER A 192 -5.69 -11.28 -24.96
C SER A 192 -6.64 -11.74 -23.85
N ASN A 193 -7.03 -10.82 -22.96
CA ASN A 193 -7.92 -11.08 -21.82
C ASN A 193 -8.71 -9.81 -21.44
N ASN A 194 -10.01 -9.94 -21.22
CA ASN A 194 -10.90 -8.82 -20.89
C ASN A 194 -10.95 -8.48 -19.39
N HIS A 195 -10.33 -9.30 -18.54
CA HIS A 195 -10.33 -9.15 -17.08
C HIS A 195 -8.96 -8.71 -16.54
N LEU A 196 -8.37 -7.70 -17.16
CA LEU A 196 -7.05 -7.17 -16.81
C LEU A 196 -7.14 -5.87 -16.03
N LEU A 197 -6.11 -5.65 -15.22
CA LEU A 197 -5.86 -4.41 -14.52
C LEU A 197 -4.58 -3.80 -15.10
N PRO A 198 -4.57 -2.49 -15.39
CA PRO A 198 -3.32 -1.76 -15.51
C PRO A 198 -2.51 -1.89 -14.22
N ASP A 199 -1.20 -1.94 -14.37
CA ASP A 199 -0.26 -2.01 -13.26
C ASP A 199 1.02 -1.28 -13.68
N HIS A 200 1.63 -0.55 -12.74
CA HIS A 200 2.86 0.18 -13.00
C HIS A 200 4.03 -0.77 -13.18
N LYS A 201 4.84 -0.59 -14.23
CA LYS A 201 6.09 -1.32 -14.39
C LYS A 201 7.01 -1.07 -13.20
N PHE A 202 7.21 0.18 -12.83
CA PHE A 202 7.92 0.55 -11.62
C PHE A 202 7.07 0.27 -10.37
N SER A 203 7.52 -0.63 -9.51
CA SER A 203 6.76 -1.09 -8.35
C SER A 203 6.60 -0.02 -7.28
N GLU A 204 5.34 0.24 -6.88
CA GLU A 204 4.94 1.20 -5.84
C GLU A 204 5.70 1.11 -4.52
N ILE A 205 6.16 -0.09 -4.11
CA ILE A 205 6.96 -0.25 -2.87
C ILE A 205 8.27 0.56 -2.89
N ARG A 206 8.73 0.95 -4.08
CA ARG A 206 9.96 1.71 -4.32
C ARG A 206 9.70 3.19 -4.56
N TRP A 207 8.45 3.64 -4.46
CA TRP A 207 8.13 5.05 -4.65
C TRP A 207 8.37 5.84 -3.36
N ASP A 208 8.86 7.06 -3.52
CA ASP A 208 8.81 8.11 -2.50
C ASP A 208 7.77 9.18 -2.92
N GLU A 209 7.68 10.27 -2.16
CA GLU A 209 6.74 11.36 -2.44
C GLU A 209 7.00 12.06 -3.77
N ASN A 210 8.27 12.15 -4.20
CA ASN A 210 8.65 12.76 -5.46
C ASN A 210 8.43 11.83 -6.66
N THR A 211 8.29 10.53 -6.41
CA THR A 211 8.08 9.49 -7.43
C THR A 211 6.61 9.29 -7.78
N LYS A 212 5.72 9.53 -6.81
CA LYS A 212 4.27 9.55 -7.05
C LYS A 212 3.98 10.64 -8.08
N GLU A 213 3.72 10.26 -9.32
CA GLU A 213 3.45 11.20 -10.40
C GLU A 213 1.97 11.21 -10.68
N ASP A 214 1.41 12.39 -10.93
CA ASP A 214 0.06 12.45 -11.46
C ASP A 214 0.03 11.71 -12.81
N ASN A 215 -0.99 10.88 -13.00
CA ASN A 215 -1.27 10.26 -14.29
C ASN A 215 -2.39 11.06 -14.97
N PRO A 216 -2.07 12.13 -15.71
CA PRO A 216 -3.09 12.95 -16.34
C PRO A 216 -3.76 12.16 -17.48
N ASP A 217 -5.03 12.46 -17.73
CA ASP A 217 -5.76 11.89 -18.87
C ASP A 217 -5.10 12.24 -20.23
N THR A 218 -4.25 13.27 -20.25
CA THR A 218 -3.48 13.75 -21.40
C THR A 218 -2.18 12.98 -21.66
N MET A 219 -1.79 12.03 -20.80
CA MET A 219 -0.59 11.20 -20.98
C MET A 219 -0.53 10.61 -22.39
N SER A 220 0.60 10.69 -23.09
CA SER A 220 0.73 10.12 -24.44
C SER A 220 0.63 8.59 -24.43
N ASP A 221 0.29 8.00 -25.58
CA ASP A 221 0.24 6.54 -25.70
C ASP A 221 1.61 5.89 -25.46
N GLU A 222 2.70 6.60 -25.73
CA GLU A 222 4.07 6.12 -25.50
C GLU A 222 4.43 6.12 -24.01
N GLU A 223 4.06 7.18 -23.29
CA GLU A 223 4.17 7.20 -21.83
C GLU A 223 3.33 6.08 -21.20
N ILE A 224 2.14 5.80 -21.74
CA ILE A 224 1.31 4.68 -21.27
C ILE A 224 2.05 3.34 -21.46
N ARG A 225 2.65 3.09 -22.63
CA ARG A 225 3.41 1.85 -22.90
C ARG A 225 4.66 1.73 -22.04
N THR A 226 5.27 2.86 -21.70
CA THR A 226 6.45 2.90 -20.85
C THR A 226 6.08 2.64 -19.39
N LYS A 227 5.05 3.30 -18.87
CA LYS A 227 4.68 3.26 -17.45
C LYS A 227 3.89 2.01 -17.06
N PHE A 228 3.05 1.47 -17.94
CA PHE A 228 2.07 0.45 -17.57
C PHE A 228 2.27 -0.89 -18.26
N GLN A 229 1.78 -1.94 -17.61
CA GLN A 229 1.55 -3.25 -18.19
C GLN A 229 0.17 -3.77 -17.76
N LEU A 230 -0.40 -4.74 -18.49
CA LEU A 230 -1.68 -5.34 -18.14
C LEU A 230 -1.52 -6.75 -17.59
N ILE A 231 -2.03 -6.98 -16.39
CA ILE A 231 -1.99 -8.28 -15.71
C ILE A 231 -3.32 -8.56 -15.01
N SER A 232 -3.61 -9.83 -14.76
CA SER A 232 -4.79 -10.19 -13.95
C SER A 232 -4.62 -9.75 -12.49
N ASN A 233 -5.73 -9.64 -11.75
CA ASN A 233 -5.69 -9.29 -10.33
C ASN A 233 -4.84 -10.26 -9.50
N GLN A 234 -4.89 -11.56 -9.81
CA GLN A 234 -4.07 -12.57 -9.14
C GLN A 234 -2.58 -12.34 -9.40
N ARG A 235 -2.19 -12.06 -10.66
CA ARG A 235 -0.79 -11.80 -11.03
C ARG A 235 -0.28 -10.47 -10.49
N ASN A 236 -1.14 -9.47 -10.36
CA ASN A 236 -0.80 -8.23 -9.66
C ASN A 236 -0.45 -8.49 -8.19
N GLN A 237 -1.27 -9.28 -7.48
CA GLN A 237 -0.94 -9.67 -6.11
C GLN A 237 0.39 -10.43 -6.03
N GLN A 238 0.64 -11.36 -6.96
CA GLN A 238 1.92 -12.07 -7.04
C GLN A 238 3.11 -11.12 -7.26
N LYS A 239 2.99 -10.18 -8.20
CA LYS A 239 4.01 -9.14 -8.44
C LYS A 239 4.29 -8.35 -7.17
N ARG A 240 3.26 -7.90 -6.47
CA ARG A 240 3.39 -7.14 -5.21
C ARG A 240 4.19 -7.92 -4.16
N GLU A 241 3.93 -9.21 -4.04
CA GLU A 241 4.66 -10.09 -3.12
C GLU A 241 6.12 -10.26 -3.53
N VAL A 242 6.39 -10.48 -4.82
CA VAL A 242 7.76 -10.63 -5.33
C VAL A 242 8.56 -9.34 -5.19
N CYS A 243 7.98 -8.19 -5.55
CA CYS A 243 8.60 -6.89 -5.38
C CYS A 243 8.84 -6.55 -3.89
N ARG A 244 7.95 -7.00 -3.00
CA ARG A 244 8.13 -6.89 -1.54
C ARG A 244 9.33 -7.69 -1.05
N THR A 245 9.41 -8.96 -1.44
CA THR A 245 10.56 -9.80 -1.10
C THR A 245 11.85 -9.18 -1.63
N CYS A 246 11.85 -8.66 -2.86
CA CYS A 246 13.01 -7.98 -3.43
C CYS A 246 13.42 -6.73 -2.63
N TYR A 247 12.46 -5.91 -2.23
CA TYR A 247 12.71 -4.74 -1.41
C TYR A 247 13.37 -5.11 -0.07
N GLN A 248 12.88 -6.17 0.58
CA GLN A 248 13.36 -6.62 1.90
C GLN A 248 14.71 -7.35 1.87
N THR A 249 14.91 -8.20 0.86
CA THR A 249 16.06 -9.13 0.80
C THR A 249 17.17 -8.65 -0.13
N LYS A 250 16.92 -7.60 -0.92
CA LYS A 250 17.77 -7.18 -2.03
C LYS A 250 17.97 -8.24 -3.12
N LYS A 251 17.15 -9.30 -3.16
CA LYS A 251 17.14 -10.30 -4.22
C LYS A 251 15.99 -10.04 -5.20
N ARG A 252 16.32 -9.66 -6.43
CA ARG A 252 15.38 -9.37 -7.53
C ARG A 252 14.52 -10.59 -7.86
N GLY A 253 13.30 -10.30 -8.29
CA GLY A 253 12.29 -11.31 -8.52
C GLY A 253 12.60 -12.18 -9.74
N VAL A 254 12.34 -13.48 -9.61
CA VAL A 254 12.40 -14.45 -10.70
C VAL A 254 10.97 -14.76 -11.16
N ILE A 255 10.74 -14.73 -12.46
CA ILE A 255 9.45 -15.09 -13.07
C ILE A 255 9.56 -16.49 -13.69
N PHE A 256 8.52 -17.31 -13.53
CA PHE A 256 8.49 -18.71 -14.01
C PHE A 256 9.62 -19.63 -13.51
N GLY A 257 10.37 -19.22 -12.49
CA GLY A 257 11.56 -19.94 -12.03
C GLY A 257 12.79 -19.77 -12.93
N ILE A 258 12.76 -18.85 -13.91
CA ILE A 258 13.84 -18.62 -14.87
C ILE A 258 14.66 -17.40 -14.40
N PRO A 259 15.90 -17.58 -13.90
CA PRO A 259 16.73 -16.50 -13.37
C PRO A 259 17.40 -15.67 -14.48
N PHE A 260 16.61 -15.27 -15.48
CA PHE A 260 17.05 -14.41 -16.58
C PHE A 260 16.77 -12.94 -16.22
N PHE A 261 17.76 -12.09 -16.46
CA PHE A 261 17.66 -10.64 -16.31
C PHE A 261 18.24 -10.01 -17.57
N TYR A 262 17.45 -9.25 -18.32
CA TYR A 262 17.96 -8.59 -19.52
C TYR A 262 18.88 -7.39 -19.20
N GLU A 263 18.93 -7.01 -17.92
CA GLU A 263 19.86 -6.02 -17.38
C GLU A 263 20.12 -6.30 -15.88
N GLY A 264 21.38 -6.17 -15.46
CA GLY A 264 21.82 -6.51 -14.10
C GLY A 264 21.73 -8.01 -13.79
N GLY A 265 21.53 -8.36 -12.52
CA GLY A 265 21.48 -9.75 -12.07
C GLY A 265 20.44 -10.02 -10.98
N LEU A 266 20.64 -11.08 -10.20
CA LEU A 266 19.75 -11.44 -9.09
C LEU A 266 19.81 -10.42 -7.95
N ASP A 267 20.96 -9.81 -7.73
CA ASP A 267 21.14 -8.84 -6.65
C ASP A 267 20.65 -7.45 -7.04
N TRP A 268 20.13 -6.71 -6.07
CA TRP A 268 19.86 -5.29 -6.23
C TRP A 268 21.17 -4.56 -6.58
N PRO A 269 21.20 -3.73 -7.64
CA PRO A 269 22.46 -3.12 -8.08
C PRO A 269 23.06 -2.21 -7.01
N GLU A 270 24.38 -2.25 -6.89
CA GLU A 270 25.13 -1.37 -5.99
C GLU A 270 24.96 0.10 -6.41
N GLY A 271 24.86 1.00 -5.43
CA GLY A 271 24.69 2.43 -5.68
C GLY A 271 23.28 2.86 -6.11
N VAL A 272 22.33 1.94 -6.32
CA VAL A 272 20.94 2.27 -6.61
C VAL A 272 20.13 2.40 -5.32
N PRO A 273 19.44 3.53 -5.06
CA PRO A 273 18.65 3.71 -3.85
C PRO A 273 17.47 2.74 -3.80
N GLU A 274 16.97 2.45 -2.60
CA GLU A 274 15.88 1.48 -2.44
C GLU A 274 14.50 2.03 -2.84
N LYS A 275 14.33 3.35 -2.68
CA LYS A 275 13.13 4.13 -2.99
C LYS A 275 13.52 5.39 -3.78
N GLY A 276 12.55 5.99 -4.45
CA GLY A 276 12.70 7.22 -5.24
C GLY A 276 12.79 6.96 -6.75
N LYS A 277 12.75 8.02 -7.57
CA LYS A 277 12.80 7.90 -9.03
C LYS A 277 14.01 7.09 -9.51
N ASP A 278 15.17 7.32 -8.90
CA ASP A 278 16.39 6.59 -9.23
C ASP A 278 16.35 5.10 -8.87
N ALA A 279 15.46 4.67 -7.96
CA ALA A 279 15.29 3.25 -7.64
C ALA A 279 14.69 2.46 -8.80
N GLU A 280 14.06 3.12 -9.80
CA GLU A 280 13.58 2.46 -11.00
C GLU A 280 14.70 1.76 -11.77
N LYS A 281 15.91 2.34 -11.77
CA LYS A 281 17.11 1.77 -12.40
C LYS A 281 17.40 0.35 -11.93
N GLY A 282 17.18 0.07 -10.63
CA GLY A 282 17.39 -1.28 -10.08
C GLY A 282 16.30 -2.29 -10.47
N CYS A 283 15.16 -1.82 -10.97
CA CYS A 283 14.09 -2.67 -11.48
C CYS A 283 14.36 -3.12 -12.93
N ILE A 284 14.98 -2.27 -13.74
CA ILE A 284 15.28 -2.54 -15.16
C ILE A 284 16.04 -3.85 -15.31
N GLY A 285 15.49 -4.79 -16.08
CA GLY A 285 16.04 -6.12 -16.30
C GLY A 285 15.24 -7.24 -15.62
N CYS A 286 14.47 -6.92 -14.58
CA CYS A 286 13.69 -7.90 -13.83
C CYS A 286 12.41 -8.25 -14.59
N GLY A 287 12.07 -9.53 -14.68
CA GLY A 287 10.86 -9.98 -15.35
C GLY A 287 9.58 -9.33 -14.81
N TRP A 288 9.51 -9.09 -13.49
CA TRP A 288 8.34 -8.45 -12.88
C TRP A 288 8.24 -6.93 -13.12
N TYR A 289 9.32 -6.29 -13.57
CA TYR A 289 9.30 -4.88 -13.96
C TYR A 289 8.65 -4.71 -15.33
N ASP A 290 9.13 -5.42 -16.35
CA ASP A 290 8.57 -5.42 -17.71
C ASP A 290 8.56 -6.84 -18.28
N ILE A 291 7.44 -7.56 -18.07
CA ILE A 291 7.31 -8.97 -18.46
C ILE A 291 7.42 -9.14 -19.98
N GLU A 292 6.86 -8.20 -20.74
CA GLU A 292 6.89 -8.27 -22.20
C GLU A 292 8.32 -8.10 -22.73
N LYS A 293 9.03 -7.06 -22.27
CA LYS A 293 10.43 -6.84 -22.65
C LYS A 293 11.29 -8.03 -22.23
N TRP A 294 11.14 -8.49 -20.98
CA TRP A 294 11.86 -9.65 -20.46
C TRP A 294 11.70 -10.89 -21.35
N ARG A 295 10.45 -11.20 -21.76
CA ARG A 295 10.18 -12.34 -22.64
C ARG A 295 10.82 -12.17 -24.02
N LYS A 296 10.77 -10.96 -24.60
CA LYS A 296 11.39 -10.67 -25.91
C LYS A 296 12.91 -10.85 -25.85
N GLU A 297 13.56 -10.33 -24.83
CA GLU A 297 15.01 -10.48 -24.66
C GLU A 297 15.41 -11.93 -24.40
N LEU A 298 14.62 -12.70 -23.63
CA LEU A 298 14.87 -14.13 -23.44
C LEU A 298 14.81 -14.90 -24.77
N VAL A 299 13.81 -14.61 -25.60
CA VAL A 299 13.66 -15.27 -26.92
C VAL A 299 14.84 -14.96 -27.83
N LYS A 300 15.32 -13.71 -27.85
CA LYS A 300 16.52 -13.34 -28.64
C LYS A 300 17.73 -14.16 -28.24
N VAL A 301 18.02 -14.26 -26.94
CA VAL A 301 19.14 -15.07 -26.42
C VAL A 301 19.00 -16.54 -26.85
N LEU A 302 17.79 -17.10 -26.76
CA LEU A 302 17.55 -18.47 -27.19
C LEU A 302 17.75 -18.68 -28.70
N ASP A 303 17.42 -17.68 -29.52
CA ASP A 303 17.60 -17.77 -30.97
C ASP A 303 19.08 -17.56 -31.38
N GLU A 304 19.82 -16.73 -30.67
CA GLU A 304 21.28 -16.58 -30.82
C GLU A 304 21.99 -17.91 -30.53
N LEU A 305 21.68 -18.56 -29.40
CA LEU A 305 22.28 -19.86 -29.03
C LEU A 305 21.99 -20.96 -30.06
N LYS A 306 20.77 -21.00 -30.61
CA LYS A 306 20.44 -21.94 -31.70
C LYS A 306 21.30 -21.71 -32.94
N ASN A 307 21.58 -20.45 -33.28
CA ASN A 307 22.36 -20.10 -34.46
C ASN A 307 23.85 -20.39 -34.28
N GLU A 308 24.35 -20.37 -33.05
CA GLU A 308 25.75 -20.68 -32.70
C GLU A 308 26.03 -22.20 -32.62
N GLY A 309 25.00 -23.04 -32.83
CA GLY A 309 25.16 -24.50 -32.80
C GLY A 309 25.31 -25.07 -31.39
N GLU A 310 25.11 -24.26 -30.35
CA GLU A 310 24.94 -24.73 -28.97
C GLU A 310 23.54 -25.33 -28.83
N VAL A 311 23.39 -26.57 -29.30
CA VAL A 311 22.13 -27.31 -29.14
C VAL A 311 22.02 -27.80 -27.71
N PHE A 312 20.95 -27.37 -27.03
CA PHE A 312 20.54 -27.82 -25.70
C PHE A 312 20.16 -29.30 -25.64
#